data_AF-A0A2X1RQX6-F1
#
_entry.id   AF-A0A2X1RQX6-F1
#
_cell.length_a   1.000
_cell.length_b   1.000
_cell.length_c   1.000
_cell.angle_alpha   90.00
_cell.angle_beta   90.00
_cell.angle_gamma   90.00
#
_symmetry.space_group_name_H-M   'P 1'
#
loop_
_entity.id
_entity.type
_entity.pdbx_description
1 polymer ?
#
loop_
_entity_poly.entity_id
_entity_poly.type
_entity_poly.pdbx_seq_one_letter_code
_entity_poly.pdbx_strand_id
1 'polypeptide(L)'
;MNKTPTAGQLTWFKYFIFAVLALFAISSQNLLPVHIAFIPIVVPPLLSIFNRLKIDRRAVACVLTFGLTATYMLLPVGFGKIFIESILVKNINQAGATLGLQTNVAQVSLAMLLPVIGMILGLLTAIFITYRKPREYNINVEETNN
;
A
#
# COMPACT_ATOMS: atom_id res chain seq x y z
N MET A 1 -1.14 35.89 -9.14
CA MET A 1 -1.96 35.75 -7.91
C MET A 1 -1.36 34.66 -7.05
N ASN A 2 -0.44 35.01 -6.13
CA ASN A 2 0.31 34.05 -5.32
C ASN A 2 -0.48 33.76 -4.03
N LYS A 3 -1.44 32.84 -4.08
CA LYS A 3 -2.15 32.38 -2.88
C LYS A 3 -1.25 31.38 -2.16
N THR A 4 -0.67 31.78 -1.03
CA THR A 4 0.01 30.84 -0.14
C THR A 4 -1.02 29.84 0.40
N PRO A 5 -0.80 28.53 0.26
CA PRO A 5 -1.75 27.53 0.72
C PRO A 5 -1.91 27.58 2.24
N THR A 6 -3.15 27.58 2.71
CA THR A 6 -3.47 27.55 4.15
C THR A 6 -3.08 26.19 4.75
N ALA A 7 -2.74 26.13 6.03
CA ALA A 7 -2.34 24.88 6.72
C ALA A 7 -3.36 23.72 6.56
N GLY A 8 -4.67 24.04 6.47
CA GLY A 8 -5.72 23.06 6.19
C GLY A 8 -5.68 22.51 4.77
N GLN A 9 -5.39 23.34 3.76
CA GLN A 9 -5.28 22.93 2.35
C GLN A 9 -4.07 22.01 2.15
N LEU A 10 -2.95 22.31 2.81
CA LEU A 10 -1.76 21.47 2.80
C LEU A 10 -2.02 20.09 3.41
N THR A 11 -2.79 20.07 4.50
CA THR A 11 -3.20 18.83 5.17
C THR A 11 -4.13 17.97 4.31
N TRP A 12 -5.14 18.57 3.69
CA TRP A 12 -6.03 17.87 2.76
C TRP A 12 -5.27 17.30 1.57
N PHE A 13 -4.35 18.10 0.99
CA PHE A 13 -3.52 17.66 -0.13
C PHE A 13 -2.61 16.48 0.24
N LYS A 14 -2.05 16.46 1.46
CA LYS A 14 -1.30 15.31 1.98
C LYS A 14 -2.14 14.02 1.98
N TYR A 15 -3.35 14.08 2.53
CA TYR A 15 -4.24 12.90 2.56
C TYR A 15 -4.71 12.49 1.17
N PHE A 16 -4.93 13.45 0.27
CA PHE A 16 -5.22 13.18 -1.13
C PHE A 16 -4.09 12.41 -1.81
N ILE A 17 -2.83 12.80 -1.61
CA ILE A 17 -1.67 12.06 -2.11
C ILE A 17 -1.65 10.63 -1.59
N PHE A 18 -1.91 10.41 -0.29
CA PHE A 18 -1.96 9.06 0.28
C PHE A 18 -3.08 8.22 -0.36
N ALA A 19 -4.26 8.80 -0.58
CA ALA A 19 -5.36 8.10 -1.23
C ALA A 19 -5.02 7.71 -2.68
N VAL A 20 -4.44 8.64 -3.45
CA VAL A 20 -4.01 8.38 -4.83
C VAL A 20 -2.93 7.29 -4.86
N LEU A 21 -1.93 7.36 -3.98
CA LEU A 21 -0.89 6.33 -3.89
C LEU A 21 -1.45 4.96 -3.53
N ALA A 22 -2.42 4.89 -2.62
CA ALA A 22 -3.12 3.65 -2.30
C ALA A 22 -3.87 3.08 -3.51
N LEU A 23 -4.57 3.92 -4.28
CA LEU A 23 -5.30 3.49 -5.48
C LEU A 23 -4.35 3.01 -6.58
N PHE A 24 -3.23 3.70 -6.79
CA PHE A 24 -2.19 3.26 -7.71
C PHE A 24 -1.56 1.94 -7.27
N ALA A 25 -1.26 1.78 -5.98
CA ALA A 25 -0.78 0.54 -5.38
C ALA A 25 -1.75 -0.64 -5.65
N ILE A 26 -3.03 -0.46 -5.28
CA ILE A 26 -4.12 -1.42 -5.52
C ILE A 26 -4.18 -1.83 -6.99
N SER A 27 -4.15 -0.86 -7.89
CA SER A 27 -4.26 -1.07 -9.33
C SER A 27 -3.01 -1.77 -9.89
N SER A 28 -1.82 -1.37 -9.45
CA SER A 28 -0.54 -1.93 -9.92
C SER A 28 -0.38 -3.41 -9.59
N GLN A 29 -0.87 -3.83 -8.42
CA GLN A 29 -0.83 -5.22 -8.00
C GLN A 29 -1.86 -6.05 -8.74
N ASN A 30 -3.08 -5.51 -8.84
CA ASN A 30 -4.23 -6.31 -9.20
C ASN A 30 -4.51 -6.36 -10.70
N LEU A 31 -4.23 -5.28 -11.43
CA LEU A 31 -4.65 -5.12 -12.83
C LEU A 31 -3.57 -5.51 -13.85
N LEU A 32 -2.30 -5.14 -13.62
CA LEU A 32 -1.20 -5.30 -14.59
C LEU A 32 0.04 -6.02 -14.03
N PRO A 33 -0.10 -6.75 -12.90
CA PRO A 33 0.98 -7.16 -11.98
C PRO A 33 2.34 -6.42 -12.05
N VAL A 34 2.37 -5.09 -12.14
CA VAL A 34 3.60 -4.27 -12.29
C VAL A 34 4.18 -3.75 -10.97
N HIS A 35 3.62 -4.17 -9.83
CA HIS A 35 3.95 -3.66 -8.50
C HIS A 35 5.46 -3.58 -8.16
N ILE A 36 6.26 -4.53 -8.65
CA ILE A 36 7.72 -4.57 -8.42
C ILE A 36 8.42 -3.39 -9.09
N ALA A 37 8.03 -3.06 -10.33
CA ALA A 37 8.58 -1.94 -11.08
C ALA A 37 7.92 -0.60 -10.70
N PHE A 38 6.69 -0.64 -10.22
CA PHE A 38 5.92 0.55 -9.86
C PHE A 38 6.56 1.37 -8.73
N ILE A 39 7.02 0.73 -7.65
CA ILE A 39 7.60 1.42 -6.49
C ILE A 39 8.84 2.25 -6.87
N PRO A 40 9.88 1.70 -7.54
CA PRO A 40 11.06 2.49 -7.91
C PRO A 40 10.76 3.56 -8.96
N ILE A 41 9.68 3.45 -9.75
CA ILE A 41 9.30 4.49 -10.71
C ILE A 41 8.57 5.65 -10.03
N VAL A 42 7.66 5.36 -9.09
CA VAL A 42 6.77 6.37 -8.50
C VAL A 42 7.35 7.06 -7.27
N VAL A 43 8.10 6.35 -6.43
CA VAL A 43 8.63 6.92 -5.18
C VAL A 43 9.66 8.04 -5.42
N PRO A 44 10.70 7.87 -6.26
CA PRO A 44 11.72 8.89 -6.47
C PRO A 44 11.21 10.27 -6.90
N PRO A 45 10.33 10.40 -7.93
CA PRO A 45 9.85 11.72 -8.35
C PRO A 45 9.02 12.41 -7.26
N LEU A 46 8.29 11.63 -6.44
CA LEU A 46 7.47 12.16 -5.35
C LEU A 46 8.28 12.58 -4.10
N LEU A 47 9.54 12.16 -3.97
CA LEU A 47 10.38 12.56 -2.83
C LEU A 47 10.48 14.07 -2.68
N SER A 48 10.62 14.78 -3.80
CA SER A 48 10.68 16.25 -3.83
C SER A 48 9.40 16.88 -3.25
N ILE A 49 8.23 16.33 -3.62
CA ILE A 49 6.91 16.75 -3.15
C ILE A 49 6.74 16.42 -1.66
N PHE A 50 7.14 15.22 -1.22
CA PHE A 50 7.06 14.82 0.18
C PHE A 50 7.90 15.74 1.07
N ASN A 51 9.10 16.12 0.64
CA ASN A 51 9.95 17.04 1.39
C ASN A 51 9.34 18.44 1.49
N ARG A 52 8.77 18.97 0.40
CA ARG A 52 8.06 20.26 0.41
C ARG A 52 6.84 20.26 1.35
N LEU A 53 6.13 19.14 1.41
CA LEU A 53 4.97 18.95 2.28
C LEU A 53 5.33 18.46 3.70
N LYS A 54 6.63 18.31 4.01
CA LYS A 54 7.16 17.75 5.27
C LYS A 54 6.51 16.42 5.66
N ILE A 55 6.24 15.57 4.67
CA ILE A 55 5.62 14.25 4.84
C ILE A 55 6.69 13.24 5.26
N ASP A 56 6.38 12.42 6.27
CA ASP A 56 7.22 11.28 6.63
C ASP A 56 7.15 10.20 5.53
N ARG A 57 8.29 9.88 4.93
CA ARG A 57 8.43 8.85 3.88
C ARG A 57 8.03 7.45 4.38
N ARG A 58 8.09 7.21 5.69
CA ARG A 58 7.64 5.94 6.31
C ARG A 58 6.12 5.79 6.25
N ALA A 59 5.37 6.89 6.36
CA ALA A 59 3.92 6.88 6.17
C ALA A 59 3.56 6.45 4.74
N VAL A 60 4.30 6.98 3.76
CA VAL A 60 4.14 6.62 2.34
C VAL A 60 4.43 5.13 2.13
N ALA A 61 5.52 4.61 2.71
CA ALA A 61 5.83 3.18 2.65
C ALA A 61 4.71 2.32 3.25
N CYS A 62 4.13 2.72 4.39
CA CYS A 62 2.98 2.01 4.97
C CYS A 62 1.76 2.02 4.06
N VAL A 63 1.44 3.15 3.41
CA VAL A 63 0.34 3.27 2.46
C VAL A 63 0.54 2.36 1.25
N LEU A 64 1.75 2.35 0.69
CA LEU A 64 2.10 1.51 -0.46
C LEU A 64 2.02 0.02 -0.08
N THR A 65 2.67 -0.40 1.02
CA THR A 65 2.63 -1.79 1.48
C THR A 65 1.20 -2.24 1.76
N PHE A 66 0.37 -1.39 2.37
CA PHE A 66 -1.04 -1.67 2.57
C PHE A 66 -1.77 -1.90 1.24
N GLY A 67 -1.65 -0.95 0.30
CA GLY A 67 -2.33 -1.02 -0.99
C GLY A 67 -1.81 -2.11 -1.92
N LEU A 68 -0.60 -2.64 -1.72
CA LEU A 68 -0.12 -3.82 -2.43
C LEU A 68 -0.67 -5.09 -1.77
N THR A 69 -0.45 -5.24 -0.47
CA THR A 69 -0.62 -6.52 0.23
C THR A 69 -2.06 -6.82 0.60
N ALA A 70 -2.79 -5.86 1.17
CA ALA A 70 -4.16 -6.10 1.63
C ALA A 70 -5.10 -6.41 0.46
N THR A 71 -4.80 -5.87 -0.70
CA THR A 71 -5.66 -5.89 -1.88
C THR A 71 -5.70 -7.25 -2.55
N TYR A 72 -4.56 -7.90 -2.76
CA TYR A 72 -4.57 -9.25 -3.34
C TYR A 72 -5.12 -10.30 -2.36
N MET A 73 -5.10 -10.02 -1.06
CA MET A 73 -5.67 -10.89 -0.02
C MET A 73 -7.19 -10.76 0.08
N LEU A 74 -7.73 -9.56 -0.17
CA LEU A 74 -9.15 -9.26 0.05
C LEU A 74 -9.99 -9.26 -1.24
N LEU A 75 -9.45 -8.78 -2.35
CA LEU A 75 -10.21 -8.56 -3.58
C LEU A 75 -10.00 -9.72 -4.57
N PRO A 76 -11.01 -10.57 -4.84
CA PRO A 76 -10.93 -11.68 -5.78
C PRO A 76 -11.10 -11.21 -7.24
N VAL A 77 -10.36 -10.18 -7.62
CA VAL A 77 -10.29 -9.65 -9.00
C VAL A 77 -8.84 -9.72 -9.46
N GLY A 78 -8.58 -9.77 -10.77
CA GLY A 78 -7.22 -9.73 -11.32
C GLY A 78 -6.23 -10.71 -10.64
N PHE A 79 -5.10 -10.21 -10.16
CA PHE A 79 -4.11 -11.03 -9.43
C PHE A 79 -4.65 -11.58 -8.10
N GLY A 80 -5.49 -10.85 -7.37
CA GLY A 80 -6.07 -11.33 -6.12
C GLY A 80 -6.91 -12.60 -6.30
N LYS A 81 -7.62 -12.71 -7.44
CA LYS A 81 -8.33 -13.95 -7.80
C LYS A 81 -7.37 -15.13 -7.98
N ILE A 82 -6.29 -14.92 -8.73
CA ILE A 82 -5.26 -15.93 -8.98
C ILE A 82 -4.61 -16.36 -7.65
N PHE A 83 -4.29 -15.40 -6.79
CA PHE A 83 -3.71 -15.67 -5.48
C PHE A 83 -4.64 -16.51 -4.60
N ILE A 84 -5.91 -16.11 -4.43
CA ILE A 84 -6.83 -16.81 -3.54
C ILE A 84 -7.17 -18.20 -4.09
N GLU A 85 -7.59 -18.30 -5.35
CA GLU A 85 -8.12 -19.54 -5.92
C GLU A 85 -7.00 -20.52 -6.32
N SER A 86 -6.02 -20.02 -7.09
CA SER A 86 -5.04 -20.90 -7.76
C SER A 86 -3.80 -21.15 -6.92
N ILE A 87 -3.47 -20.24 -6.00
CA ILE A 87 -2.31 -20.38 -5.12
C ILE A 87 -2.77 -20.82 -3.74
N LEU A 88 -3.53 -19.99 -3.02
CA LEU A 88 -3.78 -20.18 -1.60
C LEU A 88 -4.67 -21.40 -1.31
N VAL A 89 -5.86 -21.48 -1.90
CA VAL A 89 -6.77 -22.62 -1.73
C VAL A 89 -6.12 -23.92 -2.23
N LYS A 90 -5.47 -23.88 -3.39
CA LYS A 90 -4.76 -25.05 -3.95
C LYS A 90 -3.68 -25.56 -3.00
N ASN A 91 -2.82 -24.69 -2.49
CA ASN A 91 -1.75 -25.07 -1.56
C ASN A 91 -2.30 -25.57 -0.22
N ILE A 92 -3.35 -24.94 0.31
CA ILE A 92 -3.99 -25.38 1.55
C ILE A 92 -4.60 -26.78 1.38
N ASN A 93 -5.34 -27.02 0.29
CA ASN A 93 -5.96 -28.32 0.04
C ASN A 93 -4.91 -29.41 -0.25
N GLN A 94 -3.82 -29.06 -0.93
CA GLN A 94 -2.72 -30.00 -1.17
C GLN A 94 -2.00 -30.37 0.14
N ALA A 95 -1.74 -29.41 1.02
CA ALA A 95 -1.13 -29.66 2.32
C ALA A 95 -2.10 -30.37 3.29
N GLY A 96 -3.39 -30.03 3.24
CA GLY A 96 -4.46 -30.59 4.07
C GLY A 96 -4.94 -31.97 3.61
N ALA A 97 -4.62 -32.40 2.39
CA ALA A 97 -5.02 -33.71 1.85
C ALA A 97 -4.52 -34.88 2.71
N THR A 98 -3.32 -34.76 3.30
CA THR A 98 -2.77 -35.77 4.21
C THR A 98 -3.52 -35.87 5.55
N LEU A 99 -4.27 -34.82 5.90
CA LEU A 99 -5.07 -34.70 7.12
C LEU A 99 -6.58 -34.87 6.85
N GLY A 100 -6.98 -35.15 5.60
CA GLY A 100 -8.39 -35.24 5.19
C GLY A 100 -9.14 -33.88 5.18
N LEU A 101 -8.41 -32.76 5.18
CA LEU A 101 -8.97 -31.42 5.21
C LEU A 101 -9.12 -30.84 3.80
N GLN A 102 -10.27 -30.23 3.54
CA GLN A 102 -10.58 -29.51 2.30
C GLN A 102 -11.16 -28.14 2.64
N THR A 103 -10.70 -27.12 1.92
CA THR A 103 -11.13 -25.74 2.08
C THR A 103 -11.65 -25.19 0.76
N ASN A 104 -12.51 -24.18 0.84
CA ASN A 104 -12.99 -23.46 -0.32
C ASN A 104 -12.53 -21.99 -0.31
N VAL A 105 -12.70 -21.33 -1.45
CA VAL A 105 -12.35 -19.91 -1.65
C VAL A 105 -12.99 -19.02 -0.59
N ALA A 106 -14.27 -19.24 -0.27
CA ALA A 106 -15.01 -18.41 0.69
C ALA A 106 -14.43 -18.49 2.11
N GLN A 107 -14.08 -19.69 2.58
CA GLN A 107 -13.46 -19.92 3.89
C GLN A 107 -12.08 -19.27 3.97
N VAL A 108 -11.28 -19.42 2.91
CA VAL A 108 -9.94 -18.83 2.84
C VAL A 108 -10.01 -17.31 2.78
N SER A 109 -10.90 -16.73 1.96
CA SER A 109 -11.13 -15.28 1.91
C SER A 109 -11.62 -14.73 3.25
N LEU A 110 -12.53 -15.44 3.93
CA LEU A 110 -12.96 -15.07 5.29
C LEU A 110 -11.81 -15.14 6.29
N ALA A 111 -10.95 -16.16 6.22
CA ALA A 111 -9.78 -16.27 7.08
C ALA A 111 -8.77 -15.14 6.83
N MET A 112 -8.63 -14.69 5.57
CA MET A 112 -7.77 -13.56 5.19
C MET A 112 -8.29 -12.19 5.67
N LEU A 113 -9.55 -12.07 6.12
CA LEU A 113 -10.02 -10.83 6.75
C LEU A 113 -9.26 -10.52 8.04
N LEU A 114 -8.89 -11.53 8.81
CA LEU A 114 -8.17 -11.33 10.07
C LEU A 114 -6.83 -10.58 9.88
N PRO A 115 -5.90 -11.04 9.02
CA PRO A 115 -4.67 -10.29 8.76
C PRO A 115 -4.94 -8.93 8.09
N VAL A 116 -5.95 -8.82 7.20
CA VAL A 116 -6.28 -7.56 6.54
C VAL A 116 -6.78 -6.51 7.54
N ILE A 117 -7.60 -6.88 8.52
CA ILE A 117 -8.03 -5.99 9.59
C ILE A 117 -6.83 -5.49 10.39
N GLY A 118 -5.88 -6.37 10.73
CA GLY A 118 -4.63 -6.00 11.38
C GLY A 118 -3.83 -4.98 10.57
N MET A 119 -3.77 -5.16 9.25
CA MET A 119 -3.14 -4.21 8.32
C MET A 119 -3.85 -2.85 8.27
N ILE A 120 -5.19 -2.83 8.25
CA ILE A 120 -5.98 -1.59 8.29
C ILE A 120 -5.69 -0.83 9.59
N LEU A 121 -5.75 -1.51 10.74
CA LEU A 121 -5.45 -0.91 12.04
C LEU A 121 -4.02 -0.38 12.11
N GLY A 122 -3.06 -1.13 11.56
CA GLY A 122 -1.66 -0.70 11.44
C GLY A 122 -1.51 0.56 10.57
N LEU A 123 -2.19 0.62 9.42
CA LEU A 123 -2.17 1.78 8.54
C LEU A 123 -2.80 3.01 9.20
N LEU A 124 -3.95 2.85 9.84
CA LEU A 124 -4.61 3.94 10.56
C LEU A 124 -3.71 4.48 11.68
N THR A 125 -3.09 3.59 12.46
CA THR A 125 -2.13 3.97 13.50
C THR A 125 -0.93 4.69 12.90
N ALA A 126 -0.39 4.20 11.78
CA ALA A 126 0.74 4.81 11.08
C ALA A 126 0.42 6.24 10.61
N ILE A 127 -0.73 6.44 9.96
CA ILE A 127 -1.14 7.73 9.38
C ILE A 127 -1.55 8.74 10.46
N PHE A 128 -2.35 8.31 11.45
CA PHE A 128 -2.99 9.22 12.39
C PHE A 128 -2.20 9.42 13.70
N ILE A 129 -1.36 8.45 14.09
CA ILE A 129 -0.66 8.47 15.38
C ILE A 129 0.85 8.55 15.16
N THR A 130 1.45 7.55 14.52
CA THR A 130 2.91 7.37 14.46
C THR A 130 3.62 8.42 13.61
N TYR A 131 3.15 8.63 12.38
CA TYR A 131 3.83 9.46 11.38
C TYR A 131 3.10 10.78 11.07
N ARG A 132 2.26 11.25 12.01
CA ARG A 132 1.49 12.49 11.85
C ARG A 132 2.35 13.75 11.87
N LYS A 133 3.53 13.69 12.53
CA LYS A 133 4.40 14.85 12.78
C LYS A 133 5.11 15.25 11.48
N PRO A 134 5.23 16.57 11.19
CA PRO A 134 5.98 17.02 10.03
C PRO A 134 7.45 16.59 10.17
N ARG A 135 8.02 16.07 9.10
CA ARG A 135 9.41 15.61 9.05
C ARG A 135 10.16 16.37 7.97
N GLU A 136 11.26 16.99 8.37
CA GLU A 136 12.24 17.56 7.45
C GLU A 136 13.32 16.51 7.21
N TYR A 137 13.64 16.31 5.94
CA TYR A 137 14.74 15.46 5.52
C TYR A 137 15.81 16.37 4.92
N ASN A 138 17.03 16.26 5.44
CA ASN A 138 18.20 16.86 4.80
C ASN A 138 18.44 16.08 3.51
N ILE A 139 17.95 16.63 2.42
CA ILE A 139 18.25 16.12 1.08
C ILE A 139 19.63 16.67 0.76
N ASN A 140 20.68 15.91 1.08
CA ASN A 140 21.93 16.06 0.36
C ASN A 140 21.63 15.50 -1.03
N VAL A 141 21.10 16.35 -1.90
CA VAL A 141 20.99 16.04 -3.32
C VAL A 141 22.42 15.98 -3.80
N GLU A 142 23.00 14.79 -3.87
CA GLU A 142 24.05 14.56 -4.86
C GLU A 142 23.37 14.77 -6.21
N GLU A 143 23.47 15.98 -6.73
CA GLU A 143 23.29 16.23 -8.16
C GLU A 143 24.24 15.29 -8.86
N THR A 144 23.71 14.18 -9.40
CA THR A 144 24.40 13.40 -10.41
C THR A 144 24.45 14.29 -11.67
N ASN A 145 25.42 15.21 -11.69
CA ASN A 145 26.00 15.73 -12.90
C ASN A 145 26.80 14.58 -13.53
N ASN A 146 26.21 13.92 -14.53
CA ASN A 146 26.85 13.36 -15.73
C ASN A 146 25.84 12.61 -16.60
#